data_AF-H8FTK9-F1
#
_entry.id   AF-H8FTK9-F1
#
_cell.length_a   1.000
_cell.length_b   1.000
_cell.length_c   1.000
_cell.angle_alpha   90.00
_cell.angle_beta   90.00
_cell.angle_gamma   90.00
#
_symmetry.space_group_name_H-M   'P 1'
#
loop_
_entity.id
_entity.type
_entity.pdbx_description
1 polymer ?
#
loop_
_entity_poly.entity_id
_entity_poly.type
_entity_poly.pdbx_seq_one_letter_code
_entity_poly.pdbx_strand_id
1 'polypeptide(L)'
;MIGFAEIIRSVYGCWQVACGKPSGLQWLDCSSGGVRRSFWGPALVLPGVLALQAIDGAFAKDIAWALAVQLIAFVIGCTAFPLAVAQISDEIGCGANYARYLVAYNWSAVIQISVLLPVALLAWVMPGTPLAVLSLVVTVALLFYQAYIARIALGVTSLAAGLLVLLDILIGTLVQTAADRIAG
;
A
#
# COMPACT_ATOMS: atom_id res chain seq x y z
N MET A 1 -14.11 15.56 7.28
CA MET A 1 -14.75 14.23 7.24
C MET A 1 -14.75 13.76 5.79
N ILE A 2 -14.51 12.48 5.53
CA ILE A 2 -14.56 11.91 4.17
C ILE A 2 -15.98 11.42 3.88
N GLY A 3 -16.50 11.70 2.69
CA GLY A 3 -17.81 11.22 2.26
C GLY A 3 -17.74 9.81 1.69
N PHE A 4 -18.80 9.01 1.85
CA PHE A 4 -18.89 7.66 1.26
C PHE A 4 -18.74 7.68 -0.27
N ALA A 5 -19.32 8.68 -0.94
CA ALA A 5 -19.16 8.86 -2.38
C ALA A 5 -17.70 9.11 -2.79
N GLU A 6 -16.91 9.80 -1.97
CA GLU A 6 -15.49 10.02 -2.23
C GLU A 6 -14.69 8.72 -2.10
N ILE A 7 -14.97 7.91 -1.07
CA ILE A 7 -14.37 6.57 -0.90
C ILE A 7 -14.63 5.72 -2.14
N ILE A 8 -15.90 5.56 -2.55
CA ILE A 8 -16.27 4.77 -3.73
C ILE A 8 -15.54 5.29 -4.97
N ARG A 9 -15.57 6.60 -5.19
CA ARG A 9 -14.95 7.23 -6.36
C ARG A 9 -13.44 6.97 -6.41
N SER A 10 -12.76 7.10 -5.27
CA SER A 10 -11.32 6.89 -5.18
C SER A 10 -10.93 5.43 -5.35
N VAL A 11 -11.66 4.51 -4.71
CA VAL A 11 -11.47 3.06 -4.90
C VAL A 11 -11.74 2.66 -6.35
N TYR A 12 -12.79 3.18 -6.96
CA TYR A 12 -13.11 2.96 -8.37
C TYR A 12 -12.01 3.48 -9.30
N GLY A 13 -11.46 4.66 -9.04
CA GLY A 13 -10.31 5.20 -9.77
C GLY A 13 -9.10 4.28 -9.70
N CYS A 14 -8.74 3.81 -8.50
CA CYS A 14 -7.63 2.87 -8.30
C CYS A 14 -7.89 1.50 -8.96
N TRP A 15 -9.13 1.02 -8.95
CA TRP A 15 -9.54 -0.19 -9.68
C TRP A 15 -9.40 -0.02 -11.20
N GLN A 16 -9.82 1.12 -11.77
CA GLN A 16 -9.60 1.41 -13.19
C GLN A 16 -8.11 1.38 -13.54
N VAL A 17 -7.25 1.95 -12.70
CA VAL A 17 -5.79 1.90 -12.86
C VAL A 17 -5.29 0.45 -12.78
N ALA A 18 -5.81 -0.36 -11.85
CA ALA A 18 -5.46 -1.78 -11.74
C ALA A 18 -5.84 -2.57 -13.00
N CYS A 19 -6.96 -2.23 -13.64
CA CYS A 19 -7.36 -2.75 -14.94
C CYS A 19 -6.58 -2.15 -16.13
N GLY A 20 -5.51 -1.40 -15.90
CA GLY A 20 -4.66 -0.81 -16.94
C GLY A 20 -5.26 0.43 -17.62
N LYS A 21 -6.21 1.12 -17.00
CA LYS A 21 -6.81 2.36 -17.53
C LYS A 21 -6.24 3.58 -16.79
N PRO A 22 -5.28 4.33 -17.38
CA PRO A 22 -4.68 5.50 -16.73
C PRO A 22 -5.66 6.62 -16.39
N SER A 23 -6.77 6.72 -17.15
CA SER A 23 -7.85 7.68 -16.88
C SER A 23 -8.47 7.52 -15.50
N GLY A 24 -8.25 6.37 -14.83
CA GLY A 24 -8.62 6.14 -13.44
C GLY A 24 -8.12 7.23 -12.47
N LEU A 25 -6.98 7.85 -12.76
CA LEU A 25 -6.44 8.94 -11.94
C LEU A 25 -7.33 10.19 -11.90
N GLN A 26 -8.18 10.41 -12.90
CA GLN A 26 -9.07 11.59 -12.96
C GLN A 26 -10.16 11.56 -11.88
N TRP A 27 -10.42 10.38 -11.32
CA TRP A 27 -11.38 10.19 -10.23
C TRP A 27 -10.81 10.58 -8.85
N LEU A 28 -9.50 10.85 -8.77
CA LEU A 28 -8.82 11.15 -7.52
C LEU A 28 -8.81 12.65 -7.23
N ASP A 29 -9.19 13.03 -6.01
CA ASP A 29 -9.04 14.40 -5.55
C ASP A 29 -7.59 14.67 -5.13
N CYS A 30 -6.86 15.41 -5.96
CA CYS A 30 -5.46 15.75 -5.74
C CYS A 30 -5.28 17.13 -5.07
N SER A 31 -6.35 17.76 -4.61
CA SER A 31 -6.27 19.01 -3.83
C SER A 31 -5.56 18.77 -2.48
N SER A 32 -5.14 19.84 -1.82
CA SER A 32 -4.57 19.77 -0.46
C SER A 32 -5.53 19.13 0.57
N GLY A 33 -6.85 19.25 0.35
CA GLY A 33 -7.86 18.54 1.11
C GLY A 33 -7.89 17.05 0.79
N GLY A 34 -7.84 16.71 -0.50
CA GLY A 34 -7.84 15.33 -0.99
C GLY A 34 -6.63 14.53 -0.55
N VAL A 35 -5.43 15.15 -0.52
CA VAL A 35 -4.20 14.52 0.03
C VAL A 35 -4.38 14.10 1.48
N ARG A 36 -4.97 14.96 2.33
CA ARG A 36 -5.23 14.60 3.74
C ARG A 36 -6.27 13.49 3.86
N ARG A 37 -7.30 13.51 3.00
CA ARG A 37 -8.35 12.48 2.99
C ARG A 37 -7.86 11.14 2.44
N SER A 38 -6.83 11.10 1.60
CA SER A 38 -6.33 9.84 1.04
C SER A 38 -5.75 8.90 2.10
N PHE A 39 -5.29 9.40 3.24
CA PHE A 39 -4.87 8.58 4.38
C PHE A 39 -5.98 7.70 4.98
N TRP A 40 -7.25 7.96 4.64
CA TRP A 40 -8.32 7.01 4.91
C TRP A 40 -8.16 5.70 4.13
N GLY A 41 -7.49 5.68 2.98
CA GLY A 41 -7.19 4.46 2.22
C GLY A 41 -6.46 3.41 3.06
N PRO A 42 -5.25 3.71 3.57
CA PRO A 42 -4.56 2.85 4.52
C PRO A 42 -5.38 2.58 5.80
N ALA A 43 -6.01 3.60 6.39
CA ALA A 43 -6.78 3.41 7.62
C ALA A 43 -7.95 2.42 7.47
N LEU A 44 -8.63 2.41 6.31
CA LEU A 44 -9.72 1.49 6.01
C LEU A 44 -9.25 0.04 5.89
N VAL A 45 -8.02 -0.18 5.42
CA VAL A 45 -7.46 -1.54 5.26
C VAL A 45 -6.72 -2.04 6.48
N LEU A 46 -6.53 -1.21 7.51
CA LEU A 46 -5.85 -1.59 8.75
C LEU A 46 -6.37 -2.93 9.34
N PRO A 47 -7.68 -3.19 9.44
CA PRO A 47 -8.16 -4.49 9.93
C PRO A 47 -7.67 -5.68 9.10
N GLY A 48 -7.58 -5.52 7.77
CA GLY A 48 -7.06 -6.53 6.87
C GLY A 48 -5.55 -6.74 7.03
N VAL A 49 -4.80 -5.66 7.27
CA VAL A 49 -3.36 -5.74 7.56
C VAL A 49 -3.11 -6.46 8.88
N LEU A 50 -3.86 -6.13 9.94
CA LEU A 50 -3.76 -6.83 11.23
C LEU A 50 -4.15 -8.30 11.10
N ALA A 51 -5.12 -8.65 10.25
CA ALA A 51 -5.46 -10.04 9.98
C ALA A 51 -4.31 -10.80 9.29
N LEU A 52 -3.62 -10.18 8.31
CA LEU A 52 -2.43 -10.76 7.69
C LEU A 52 -1.31 -10.98 8.72
N GLN A 53 -1.03 -9.99 9.57
CA GLN A 53 -0.04 -10.12 10.63
C GLN A 53 -0.39 -11.22 11.64
N ALA A 54 -1.69 -11.41 11.93
CA ALA A 54 -2.14 -12.49 12.79
C ALA A 54 -1.91 -13.88 12.16
N ILE A 55 -2.12 -14.01 10.84
CA ILE A 55 -1.79 -15.23 10.09
C ILE A 55 -0.29 -15.55 10.18
N ASP A 56 0.56 -14.53 10.13
CA ASP A 56 2.02 -14.65 10.26
C ASP A 56 2.49 -14.85 11.71
N GLY A 57 1.57 -14.90 12.68
CA GLY A 57 1.87 -15.19 14.08
C GLY A 57 2.34 -14.01 14.92
N ALA A 58 2.19 -12.77 14.44
CA ALA A 58 2.68 -11.56 15.10
C ALA A 58 2.14 -11.35 16.53
N PHE A 59 1.00 -11.97 16.88
CA PHE A 59 0.32 -11.81 18.18
C PHE A 59 0.40 -13.05 19.09
N ALA A 60 1.33 -13.98 18.84
CA ALA A 60 1.35 -15.29 19.53
C ALA A 60 1.74 -15.23 21.02
N LYS A 61 2.49 -14.20 21.46
CA LYS A 61 3.00 -14.09 22.84
C LYS A 61 2.21 -13.10 23.69
N ASP A 62 2.40 -11.81 23.46
CA ASP A 62 1.70 -10.72 24.14
C ASP A 62 0.92 -9.91 23.10
N ILE A 63 -0.39 -10.15 23.06
CA ILE A 63 -1.29 -9.53 22.09
C ILE A 63 -1.31 -8.00 22.26
N ALA A 64 -1.32 -7.50 23.48
CA ALA A 64 -1.47 -6.06 23.74
C ALA A 64 -0.19 -5.30 23.34
N TRP A 65 0.97 -5.83 23.71
CA TRP A 65 2.26 -5.26 23.32
C TRP A 65 2.48 -5.35 21.81
N ALA A 66 2.28 -6.54 21.22
CA ALA A 66 2.44 -6.73 19.78
C ALA A 66 1.49 -5.84 18.99
N LEU A 67 0.22 -5.69 19.40
CA LEU A 67 -0.72 -4.78 18.75
C LEU A 67 -0.23 -3.33 18.80
N ALA A 68 0.26 -2.86 19.95
CA ALA A 68 0.80 -1.50 20.06
C ALA A 68 1.99 -1.29 19.09
N VAL A 69 2.92 -2.24 19.05
CA VAL A 69 4.10 -2.20 18.16
C VAL A 69 3.68 -2.22 16.68
N GLN A 70 2.77 -3.12 16.30
CA GLN A 70 2.31 -3.25 14.91
C GLN A 70 1.51 -2.03 14.45
N LEU A 71 0.73 -1.39 15.32
CA LEU A 71 0.04 -0.14 14.99
C LEU A 71 1.02 1.02 14.75
N ILE A 72 2.09 1.12 15.56
CA ILE A 72 3.14 2.11 15.35
C ILE A 72 3.88 1.82 14.04
N ALA A 73 4.24 0.56 13.79
CA ALA A 73 4.88 0.13 12.56
C ALA A 73 4.01 0.45 11.32
N PHE A 74 2.70 0.24 11.42
CA PHE A 74 1.75 0.60 10.37
C PHE A 74 1.73 2.09 10.07
N VAL A 75 1.69 2.95 11.10
CA VAL A 75 1.72 4.41 10.94
C VAL A 75 3.05 4.87 10.34
N ILE A 76 4.17 4.27 10.76
CA ILE A 76 5.47 4.54 10.14
C ILE A 76 5.47 4.09 8.68
N GLY A 77 4.97 2.89 8.37
CA GLY A 77 4.92 2.36 7.01
C GLY A 77 4.11 3.24 6.06
N CYS A 78 2.95 3.75 6.49
CA CYS A 78 2.11 4.61 5.66
C CYS A 78 2.62 6.06 5.51
N THR A 79 3.68 6.44 6.23
CA THR A 79 4.24 7.81 6.18
C THR A 79 5.69 7.86 5.70
N ALA A 80 6.53 6.90 6.08
CA ALA A 80 7.96 6.89 5.78
C ALA A 80 8.24 6.86 4.28
N PHE A 81 7.59 5.95 3.54
CA PHE A 81 7.78 5.86 2.10
C PHE A 81 7.23 7.11 1.37
N PRO A 82 5.99 7.59 1.62
CA PRO A 82 5.53 8.86 1.07
C PRO A 82 6.46 10.04 1.30
N LEU A 83 7.06 10.17 2.49
CA LEU A 83 8.01 11.23 2.80
C LEU A 83 9.31 11.09 1.99
N ALA A 84 9.82 9.87 1.84
CA ALA A 84 10.98 9.61 0.98
C ALA A 84 10.69 9.98 -0.48
N VAL A 85 9.52 9.61 -1.01
CA VAL A 85 9.14 9.96 -2.38
C VAL A 85 8.95 11.47 -2.57
N ALA A 86 8.48 12.19 -1.55
CA ALA A 86 8.38 13.65 -1.63
C ALA A 86 9.74 14.28 -1.95
N GLN A 87 10.76 13.92 -1.17
CA GLN A 87 12.14 14.40 -1.35
C GLN A 87 12.70 14.01 -2.72
N ILE A 88 12.57 12.73 -3.09
CA ILE A 88 13.03 12.23 -4.39
C ILE A 88 12.33 12.96 -5.54
N SER A 89 11.03 13.22 -5.43
CA SER A 89 10.24 13.86 -6.48
C SER A 89 10.64 15.31 -6.71
N ASP A 90 11.05 16.03 -5.66
CA ASP A 90 11.56 17.39 -5.77
C ASP A 90 12.94 17.40 -6.46
N GLU A 91 13.83 16.46 -6.10
CA GLU A 91 15.17 16.34 -6.68
C GLU A 91 15.16 15.98 -8.17
N ILE A 92 14.24 15.11 -8.60
CA ILE A 92 14.14 14.68 -10.01
C ILE A 92 13.17 15.54 -10.84
N GLY A 93 12.63 16.62 -10.26
CA GLY A 93 11.81 17.61 -10.96
C GLY A 93 10.35 17.18 -11.25
N CYS A 94 9.82 16.19 -10.52
CA CYS A 94 8.43 15.73 -10.65
C CYS A 94 7.54 16.04 -9.44
N GLY A 95 7.99 16.88 -8.51
CA GLY A 95 7.26 17.26 -7.29
C GLY A 95 5.85 17.80 -7.52
N ALA A 96 5.59 18.47 -8.66
CA ALA A 96 4.24 18.92 -9.04
C ALA A 96 3.21 17.77 -9.15
N ASN A 97 3.68 16.55 -9.45
CA ASN A 97 2.86 15.35 -9.57
C ASN A 97 2.79 14.53 -8.26
N TYR A 98 3.55 14.92 -7.22
CA TYR A 98 3.63 14.17 -5.97
C TYR A 98 2.27 14.00 -5.31
N ALA A 99 1.46 15.06 -5.23
CA ALA A 99 0.12 14.99 -4.63
C ALA A 99 -0.78 13.95 -5.34
N ARG A 100 -0.74 13.92 -6.67
CA ARG A 100 -1.49 12.95 -7.48
C ARG A 100 -1.03 11.52 -7.20
N TYR A 101 0.28 11.32 -7.13
CA TYR A 101 0.86 10.02 -6.78
C TYR A 101 0.49 9.57 -5.38
N LEU A 102 0.67 10.42 -4.37
CA LEU A 102 0.39 10.08 -2.98
C LEU A 102 -1.07 9.67 -2.78
N VAL A 103 -2.00 10.42 -3.40
CA VAL A 103 -3.43 10.08 -3.35
C VAL A 103 -3.68 8.71 -4.00
N ALA A 104 -3.11 8.46 -5.19
CA ALA A 104 -3.25 7.18 -5.87
C ALA A 104 -2.65 6.02 -5.07
N TYR A 105 -1.46 6.21 -4.51
CA TYR A 105 -0.75 5.24 -3.69
C TYR A 105 -1.58 4.85 -2.46
N ASN A 106 -2.05 5.84 -1.70
CA ASN A 106 -2.84 5.58 -0.49
C ASN A 106 -4.15 4.85 -0.80
N TRP A 107 -4.89 5.25 -1.84
CA TRP A 107 -6.14 4.56 -2.22
C TRP A 107 -5.89 3.19 -2.85
N SER A 108 -4.73 2.97 -3.46
CA SER A 108 -4.36 1.66 -4.01
C SER A 108 -4.25 0.59 -2.93
N ALA A 109 -3.96 0.97 -1.68
CA ALA A 109 -3.90 0.04 -0.55
C ALA A 109 -5.20 -0.76 -0.40
N VAL A 110 -6.36 -0.14 -0.69
CA VAL A 110 -7.66 -0.81 -0.69
C VAL A 110 -7.72 -1.95 -1.70
N ILE A 111 -7.23 -1.71 -2.92
CA ILE A 111 -7.18 -2.73 -3.97
C ILE A 111 -6.20 -3.84 -3.58
N GLN A 112 -5.00 -3.46 -3.10
CA GLN A 112 -3.97 -4.42 -2.71
C GLN A 112 -4.45 -5.37 -1.62
N ILE A 113 -4.99 -4.85 -0.51
CA ILE A 113 -5.45 -5.67 0.61
C ILE A 113 -6.70 -6.49 0.25
N SER A 114 -7.60 -5.96 -0.58
CA SER A 114 -8.78 -6.71 -1.05
C SER A 114 -8.41 -7.94 -1.89
N VAL A 115 -7.26 -7.92 -2.56
CA VAL A 115 -6.74 -9.05 -3.35
C VAL A 115 -5.86 -9.96 -2.49
N LEU A 116 -4.97 -9.39 -1.68
CA LEU A 116 -3.98 -10.15 -0.91
C LEU A 116 -4.62 -10.94 0.23
N LEU A 117 -5.55 -10.35 0.98
CA LEU A 117 -6.14 -10.96 2.17
C LEU A 117 -6.88 -12.28 1.87
N PRO A 118 -7.78 -12.37 0.86
CA PRO A 118 -8.45 -13.64 0.54
C PRO A 118 -7.48 -14.74 0.10
N VAL A 119 -6.42 -14.39 -0.63
CA VAL A 119 -5.41 -15.35 -1.10
C VAL A 119 -4.60 -15.88 0.08
N ALA A 120 -4.17 -15.00 0.98
CA ALA A 120 -3.46 -15.38 2.20
C ALA A 120 -4.31 -16.24 3.13
N LEU A 121 -5.59 -15.89 3.32
CA LEU A 121 -6.53 -16.70 4.12
C LEU A 121 -6.72 -18.11 3.51
N LEU A 122 -6.87 -18.21 2.20
CA LEU A 122 -7.00 -19.51 1.54
C LEU A 122 -5.72 -20.34 1.70
N ALA A 123 -4.55 -19.72 1.54
CA ALA A 123 -3.25 -20.37 1.75
C ALA A 123 -3.04 -20.84 3.20
N TRP A 124 -3.57 -20.09 4.17
CA TRP A 124 -3.52 -20.44 5.59
C TRP A 124 -4.44 -21.62 5.95
N VAL A 125 -5.67 -21.66 5.41
CA VAL A 125 -6.63 -22.75 5.68
C VAL A 125 -6.25 -24.05 4.95
N MET A 126 -5.71 -23.95 3.73
CA MET A 126 -5.40 -25.11 2.88
C MET A 126 -3.93 -25.10 2.41
N PRO A 127 -2.96 -25.26 3.32
CA PRO A 127 -1.55 -25.12 2.96
C PRO A 127 -1.14 -26.10 1.85
N GLY A 128 -0.45 -25.58 0.84
CA GLY A 128 0.04 -26.38 -0.29
C GLY A 128 0.78 -25.57 -1.34
N THR A 129 1.65 -26.23 -2.11
CA THR A 129 2.49 -25.60 -3.15
C THR A 129 1.71 -24.74 -4.16
N PRO A 130 0.53 -25.17 -4.67
CA PRO A 130 -0.22 -24.34 -5.62
C PRO A 130 -0.65 -22.98 -5.05
N LEU A 131 -1.05 -22.92 -3.78
CA LEU A 131 -1.47 -21.68 -3.13
C LEU A 131 -0.28 -20.78 -2.76
N ALA A 132 0.86 -21.37 -2.41
CA ALA A 132 2.10 -20.61 -2.24
C ALA A 132 2.53 -19.92 -3.56
N VAL A 133 2.46 -20.65 -4.68
CA VAL A 133 2.74 -20.08 -6.01
C VAL A 133 1.72 -19.01 -6.37
N LEU A 134 0.42 -19.22 -6.11
CA LEU A 134 -0.61 -18.21 -6.33
C LEU A 134 -0.33 -16.93 -5.52
N SER A 135 0.03 -17.08 -4.25
CA SER A 135 0.37 -15.95 -3.36
C SER A 135 1.56 -15.16 -3.91
N LEU A 136 2.60 -15.85 -4.40
CA LEU A 136 3.74 -15.21 -5.03
C LEU A 136 3.34 -14.46 -6.31
N VAL A 137 2.54 -15.08 -7.19
CA VAL A 137 2.06 -14.44 -8.44
C VAL A 137 1.25 -13.19 -8.13
N VAL A 138 0.36 -13.26 -7.14
CA VAL A 138 -0.45 -12.11 -6.70
C VAL A 138 0.43 -11.00 -6.15
N THR A 139 1.38 -11.32 -5.28
CA THR A 139 2.33 -10.34 -4.75
C THR A 139 3.11 -9.65 -5.87
N VAL A 140 3.67 -10.42 -6.81
CA VAL A 140 4.39 -9.87 -7.97
C VAL A 140 3.48 -8.97 -8.81
N ALA A 141 2.24 -9.38 -9.07
CA ALA A 141 1.27 -8.56 -9.81
C ALA A 141 0.95 -7.24 -9.09
N LEU A 142 0.83 -7.25 -7.76
CA LEU A 142 0.62 -6.04 -6.95
C LEU A 142 1.84 -5.11 -6.97
N LEU A 143 3.06 -5.65 -6.98
CA LEU A 143 4.28 -4.85 -7.16
C LEU A 143 4.33 -4.18 -8.55
N PHE A 144 3.94 -4.91 -9.60
CA PHE A 144 3.78 -4.31 -10.94
C PHE A 144 2.71 -3.22 -10.95
N TYR A 145 1.60 -3.42 -10.24
CA TYR A 145 0.55 -2.41 -10.09
C TYR A 145 1.05 -1.16 -9.37
N GLN A 146 1.81 -1.30 -8.28
CA GLN A 146 2.44 -0.17 -7.59
C GLN A 146 3.42 0.59 -8.51
N ALA A 147 4.27 -0.13 -9.25
CA ALA A 147 5.20 0.47 -10.20
C ALA A 147 4.44 1.19 -11.32
N TYR A 148 3.33 0.61 -11.79
CA TYR A 148 2.47 1.23 -12.78
C TYR A 148 1.88 2.54 -12.25
N ILE A 149 1.34 2.57 -11.02
CA ILE A 149 0.86 3.79 -10.36
C ILE A 149 1.98 4.83 -10.27
N ALA A 150 3.17 4.47 -9.78
CA ALA A 150 4.30 5.38 -9.68
C ALA A 150 4.63 6.00 -11.05
N ARG A 151 4.71 5.17 -12.09
CA ARG A 151 4.99 5.61 -13.46
C ARG A 151 3.96 6.61 -13.97
N ILE A 152 2.67 6.27 -13.92
CA ILE A 152 1.62 7.11 -14.54
C ILE A 152 1.25 8.33 -13.67
N ALA A 153 1.34 8.21 -12.34
CA ALA A 153 0.93 9.27 -11.43
C ALA A 153 2.05 10.27 -11.16
N LEU A 154 3.31 9.85 -10.99
CA LEU A 154 4.46 10.77 -10.91
C LEU A 154 4.94 11.23 -12.30
N GLY A 155 4.69 10.44 -13.35
CA GLY A 155 5.19 10.72 -14.69
C GLY A 155 6.67 10.37 -14.87
N VAL A 156 7.16 9.36 -14.15
CA VAL A 156 8.57 8.93 -14.20
C VAL A 156 8.78 7.78 -15.20
N THR A 157 10.04 7.43 -15.47
CA THR A 157 10.38 6.28 -16.33
C THR A 157 10.02 4.96 -15.64
N SER A 158 9.89 3.86 -16.42
CA SER A 158 9.65 2.53 -15.85
C SER A 158 10.73 2.09 -14.87
N LEU A 159 11.99 2.44 -15.15
CA LEU A 159 13.12 2.13 -14.28
C LEU A 159 12.98 2.86 -12.94
N ALA A 160 12.72 4.17 -12.97
CA ALA A 160 12.51 4.96 -11.76
C ALA A 160 11.32 4.45 -10.94
N ALA A 161 10.20 4.10 -11.60
CA ALA A 161 9.05 3.50 -10.94
C ALA A 161 9.39 2.16 -10.26
N GLY A 162 10.18 1.31 -10.92
CA GLY A 162 10.66 0.05 -10.32
C GLY A 162 11.58 0.29 -9.12
N LEU A 163 12.47 1.27 -9.18
CA LEU A 163 13.33 1.66 -8.05
C LEU A 163 12.54 2.22 -6.87
N LEU A 164 11.48 2.97 -7.13
CA LEU A 164 10.58 3.46 -6.07
C LEU A 164 9.85 2.29 -5.38
N VAL A 165 9.38 1.29 -6.13
CA VAL A 165 8.80 0.08 -5.53
C VAL A 165 9.84 -0.70 -4.73
N LEU A 166 11.07 -0.81 -5.23
CA LEU A 166 12.15 -1.45 -4.47
C LEU A 166 12.42 -0.70 -3.16
N LEU A 167 12.44 0.63 -3.19
CA LEU A 167 12.58 1.46 -2.00
C LEU A 167 11.41 1.24 -1.03
N ASP A 168 10.17 1.15 -1.52
CA ASP A 168 8.98 0.86 -0.70
C ASP A 168 9.12 -0.48 0.00
N ILE A 169 9.52 -1.53 -0.73
CA ILE A 169 9.80 -2.85 -0.16
C ILE A 169 10.89 -2.77 0.91
N LEU A 170 11.99 -2.06 0.66
CA LEU A 170 13.08 -1.93 1.62
C LEU A 170 12.62 -1.23 2.90
N ILE A 171 11.90 -0.11 2.79
CA ILE A 171 11.36 0.61 3.95
C ILE A 171 10.35 -0.26 4.70
N GLY A 172 9.38 -0.87 3.99
CA GLY A 172 8.36 -1.71 4.59
C GLY A 172 8.96 -2.93 5.31
N THR A 173 9.90 -3.63 4.67
CA THR A 173 10.58 -4.79 5.28
C THR A 173 11.44 -4.40 6.47
N LEU A 174 12.15 -3.27 6.43
CA LEU A 174 12.92 -2.76 7.57
C LEU A 174 12.01 -2.43 8.75
N VAL A 175 10.91 -1.72 8.51
CA VAL A 175 9.93 -1.37 9.53
C VAL A 175 9.30 -2.62 10.13
N GLN A 176 8.86 -3.57 9.31
CA GLN A 176 8.23 -4.81 9.78
C GLN A 176 9.22 -5.70 10.55
N THR A 177 10.45 -5.85 10.05
CA THR A 177 11.49 -6.63 10.75
C THR A 177 11.83 -6.02 12.11
N ALA A 178 11.89 -4.68 12.20
CA ALA A 178 12.09 -4.00 13.47
C ALA A 178 10.90 -4.22 14.42
N ALA A 179 9.67 -4.11 13.91
CA ALA A 179 8.44 -4.34 14.67
C ALA A 179 8.41 -5.76 15.25
N ASP A 180 8.67 -6.78 14.43
CA ASP A 180 8.63 -8.18 14.85
C ASP A 180 9.67 -8.48 15.93
N ARG A 181 10.88 -7.91 15.80
CA ARG A 181 11.94 -8.02 16.83
C ARG A 181 11.57 -7.36 18.16
N ILE A 182 10.82 -6.26 18.13
CA ILE A 182 10.38 -5.54 19.33
C ILE A 182 9.17 -6.23 19.97
N ALA A 183 8.27 -6.78 19.16
CA ALA A 183 7.07 -7.48 19.60
C ALA A 183 7.39 -8.83 20.27
N GLY A 184 8.47 -9.49 19.84
CA GLY A 184 9.10 -10.61 20.55
C GLY A 184 9.00 -11.95 19.86
#